data_AF-A0A1E1WCF8-F1
#
_entry.id   AF-A0A1E1WCF8-F1
#
_cell.length_a   1.000
_cell.length_b   1.000
_cell.length_c   1.000
_cell.angle_alpha   90.00
_cell.angle_beta   90.00
_cell.angle_gamma   90.00
#
_symmetry.space_group_name_H-M   'P 1'
#
loop_
_entity.id
_entity.type
_entity.pdbx_description
1 polymer ?
#
loop_
_entity_poly.entity_id
_entity_poly.type
_entity_poly.pdbx_seq_one_letter_code
_entity_poly.pdbx_strand_id
1 'polypeptide(L)'
;GRCPYALTRTLTALLRVCARLMRCAACAGHVLRLLRVLFLLPYKLFLQHADEISCGLYELVKTSAQNVHSTEEWNIVFSLLCAAGAGAWPKDAATTTIGTASSRSEGSEDESDKRPTSVSSESELSHSPQTQGWILVKNEGGAASESTELDMEQVSLR
;
A
#
# COMPACT_ATOMS: atom_id res chain seq x y z
N GLY A 1 -17.15 10.63 -23.68
CA GLY A 1 -15.90 9.86 -23.78
C GLY A 1 -14.87 10.48 -22.86
N ARG A 2 -14.36 9.74 -21.88
CA ARG A 2 -13.26 10.19 -21.04
C ARG A 2 -11.98 9.63 -21.65
N CYS A 3 -11.04 10.49 -22.05
CA CYS A 3 -9.76 10.04 -22.57
C CYS A 3 -9.03 9.22 -21.50
N PRO A 4 -8.66 7.95 -21.76
CA PRO A 4 -8.07 7.07 -20.75
C PRO A 4 -6.73 7.58 -20.19
N TYR A 5 -6.09 8.52 -20.89
CA TYR A 5 -4.81 9.10 -20.52
C TYR A 5 -4.90 10.42 -19.75
N ALA A 6 -6.10 10.99 -19.58
CA ALA A 6 -6.24 12.31 -18.95
C ALA A 6 -5.75 12.29 -17.50
N LEU A 7 -6.11 11.25 -16.74
CA LEU A 7 -5.70 11.13 -15.34
C LEU A 7 -4.19 10.95 -15.21
N THR A 8 -3.60 9.99 -15.94
CA THR A 8 -2.15 9.75 -15.96
C THR A 8 -1.37 11.00 -16.32
N ARG A 9 -1.81 11.75 -17.35
CA ARG A 9 -1.16 13.01 -17.76
C ARG A 9 -1.28 14.08 -16.69
N THR A 10 -2.46 14.26 -16.09
CA THR A 10 -2.68 15.23 -15.02
C THR A 10 -1.85 14.90 -13.79
N LEU A 11 -1.85 13.63 -13.36
CA LEU A 11 -1.06 13.15 -12.23
C LEU A 11 0.44 13.36 -12.47
N THR A 12 0.93 13.00 -13.66
CA THR A 12 2.33 13.21 -14.06
C THR A 12 2.69 14.70 -14.05
N ALA A 13 1.81 15.55 -14.60
CA ALA A 13 2.03 16.99 -14.60
C ALA A 13 2.05 17.57 -13.18
N LEU A 14 1.11 17.14 -12.32
CA LEU A 14 1.04 17.52 -10.91
C LEU A 14 2.33 17.16 -10.18
N LEU A 15 2.77 15.90 -10.25
CA LEU A 15 3.99 15.43 -9.58
C LEU A 15 5.24 16.19 -10.07
N ARG A 16 5.33 16.46 -11.37
CA ARG A 16 6.43 17.28 -11.93
C ARG A 16 6.39 18.73 -11.43
N VAL A 17 5.21 19.32 -11.28
CA VAL A 17 5.06 20.67 -10.71
C VAL A 17 5.44 20.67 -9.23
N CYS A 18 4.98 19.69 -8.46
CA CYS A 18 5.36 19.52 -7.05
C CYS A 18 6.88 19.39 -6.90
N ALA A 19 7.55 18.54 -7.69
CA ALA A 19 9.00 18.40 -7.67
C ALA A 19 9.72 19.72 -7.99
N ARG A 20 9.20 20.49 -8.95
CA ARG A 20 9.76 21.82 -9.28
C ARG A 20 9.61 22.81 -8.13
N LEU A 21 8.45 22.83 -7.47
CA LEU A 21 8.16 23.71 -6.34
C LEU A 21 8.95 23.32 -5.08
N MET A 22 9.16 22.02 -4.84
CA MET A 22 9.92 21.53 -3.70
C MET A 22 11.39 21.93 -3.70
N ARG A 23 11.96 22.34 -4.84
CA ARG A 23 13.30 22.92 -4.88
C ARG A 23 13.38 24.27 -4.15
N CYS A 24 12.27 24.95 -3.93
CA CYS A 24 12.18 26.12 -3.07
C CYS A 24 11.90 25.69 -1.63
N ALA A 25 12.85 25.90 -0.71
CA ALA A 25 12.73 25.51 0.70
C ALA A 25 11.50 26.11 1.40
N ALA A 26 11.12 27.35 1.07
CA ALA A 26 9.93 28.00 1.63
C ALA A 26 8.61 27.31 1.21
N CYS A 27 8.60 26.64 0.07
CA CYS A 27 7.43 25.96 -0.48
C CYS A 27 7.39 24.47 -0.11
N ALA A 28 8.54 23.84 0.19
CA ALA A 28 8.68 22.39 0.34
C ALA A 28 7.64 21.77 1.29
N GLY A 29 7.55 22.25 2.53
CA GLY A 29 6.58 21.74 3.51
C GLY A 29 5.11 21.92 3.08
N HIS A 30 4.78 23.02 2.40
CA HIS A 30 3.44 23.23 1.84
C HIS A 30 3.12 22.25 0.72
N VAL A 31 4.07 22.00 -0.17
CA VAL A 31 3.91 21.06 -1.28
C VAL A 31 3.76 19.63 -0.78
N LEU A 32 4.52 19.23 0.25
CA LEU A 32 4.36 17.92 0.88
C LEU A 32 2.97 17.75 1.51
N ARG A 33 2.49 18.76 2.25
CA ARG A 33 1.10 18.73 2.76
C ARG A 33 0.06 18.64 1.64
N LEU A 34 0.28 19.37 0.53
CA LEU A 34 -0.61 19.30 -0.64
C LEU A 34 -0.63 17.90 -1.27
N LEU A 35 0.49 17.19 -1.32
CA LEU A 35 0.57 15.83 -1.87
C LEU A 35 -0.34 14.83 -1.13
N ARG A 36 -0.78 15.13 0.10
CA ARG A 36 -1.80 14.32 0.80
C ARG A 36 -3.13 14.28 0.06
N VAL A 37 -3.41 15.24 -0.84
CA VAL A 37 -4.58 15.22 -1.73
C VAL A 37 -4.63 13.96 -2.61
N LEU A 38 -3.49 13.29 -2.82
CA LEU A 38 -3.46 12.03 -3.54
C LEU A 38 -4.25 10.92 -2.82
N PHE A 39 -4.37 11.00 -1.50
CA PHE A 39 -5.22 10.10 -0.73
C PHE A 39 -6.72 10.41 -0.82
N LEU A 40 -7.11 11.50 -1.51
CA LEU A 40 -8.50 11.75 -1.87
C LEU A 40 -8.92 11.01 -3.14
N LEU A 41 -7.96 10.43 -3.88
CA LEU A 41 -8.31 9.55 -4.99
C LEU A 41 -8.95 8.26 -4.45
N PRO A 42 -9.98 7.72 -5.11
CA PRO A 42 -10.46 6.37 -4.83
C PRO A 42 -9.31 5.38 -4.82
N TYR A 43 -9.26 4.50 -3.82
CA TYR A 43 -8.18 3.52 -3.63
C TYR A 43 -7.81 2.76 -4.91
N LYS A 44 -8.83 2.29 -5.65
CA LYS A 44 -8.64 1.60 -6.94
C LYS A 44 -7.93 2.46 -7.98
N LEU A 45 -8.25 3.75 -8.06
CA LEU A 45 -7.61 4.68 -9.00
C LEU A 45 -6.17 5.00 -8.58
N PHE A 46 -5.93 5.15 -7.28
CA PHE A 46 -4.59 5.34 -6.75
C PHE A 46 -3.68 4.17 -7.13
N LEU A 47 -4.12 2.93 -6.86
CA LEU A 47 -3.34 1.73 -7.18
C LEU A 47 -3.14 1.52 -8.68
N GLN A 48 -4.12 1.86 -9.51
CA GLN A 48 -3.97 1.78 -10.97
C GLN A 48 -2.84 2.69 -11.49
N HIS A 49 -2.48 3.73 -10.74
CA HIS A 49 -1.45 4.71 -11.11
C HIS A 49 -0.27 4.70 -10.12
N ALA A 50 -0.10 3.61 -9.35
CA ALA A 50 0.92 3.51 -8.32
C ALA A 50 2.34 3.66 -8.88
N ASP A 51 2.58 3.18 -10.10
CA ASP A 51 3.87 3.32 -10.79
C ASP A 51 4.17 4.80 -11.09
N GLU A 52 3.21 5.54 -11.64
CA GLU A 52 3.39 6.98 -11.88
C GLU A 52 3.57 7.78 -10.58
N ILE A 53 2.83 7.43 -9.53
CA ILE A 53 2.95 8.07 -8.21
C ILE A 53 4.34 7.82 -7.63
N SER A 54 4.78 6.56 -7.61
CA SER A 54 6.08 6.16 -7.06
C SER A 54 7.24 6.78 -7.84
N CYS A 55 7.15 6.78 -9.17
CA CYS A 55 8.19 7.33 -10.04
C CYS A 55 8.27 8.86 -9.91
N GLY A 56 7.13 9.55 -9.82
CA GLY A 56 7.09 10.99 -9.56
C GLY A 56 7.61 11.37 -8.17
N LEU A 57 7.32 10.55 -7.15
CA LEU A 57 7.80 10.75 -5.79
C LEU A 57 9.31 10.47 -5.66
N TYR A 58 9.82 9.47 -6.38
CA TYR A 58 11.26 9.20 -6.50
C TYR A 58 12.00 10.42 -7.05
N GLU A 59 11.57 10.97 -8.19
CA GLU A 59 12.21 12.14 -8.80
C GLU A 59 12.11 13.40 -7.91
N LEU A 60 11.01 13.56 -7.18
CA LEU A 60 10.83 14.61 -6.18
C LEU A 60 11.87 14.47 -5.06
N VAL A 61 11.99 13.30 -4.42
CA VAL A 61 12.94 13.09 -3.32
C VAL A 61 14.38 13.22 -3.80
N LYS A 62 14.71 12.58 -4.94
CA LYS A 62 16.05 12.63 -5.54
C LYS A 62 16.59 14.05 -5.72
N THR A 63 15.72 15.02 -6.02
CA THR A 63 16.12 16.40 -6.32
C THR A 63 15.87 17.39 -5.20
N SER A 64 15.11 17.03 -4.17
CA SER A 64 14.67 17.98 -3.13
C SER A 64 14.62 17.43 -1.70
N ALA A 65 15.15 16.23 -1.43
CA ALA A 65 15.23 15.63 -0.09
C ALA A 65 15.90 16.55 0.94
N GLN A 66 16.90 17.33 0.52
CA GLN A 66 17.58 18.32 1.36
C GLN A 66 16.66 19.42 1.92
N ASN A 67 15.47 19.61 1.34
CA ASN A 67 14.49 20.60 1.76
C ASN A 67 13.42 20.02 2.69
N VAL A 68 13.53 18.74 3.05
CA VAL A 68 12.64 18.03 3.97
C VAL A 68 13.30 18.00 5.34
N HIS A 69 12.71 18.66 6.33
CA HIS A 69 13.38 18.96 7.61
C HIS A 69 12.71 18.32 8.81
N SER A 70 11.47 17.82 8.69
CA SER A 70 10.72 17.25 9.80
C SER A 70 10.30 15.80 9.59
N THR A 71 10.10 15.09 10.69
CA THR A 71 9.55 13.72 10.67
C THR A 71 8.15 13.68 10.06
N GLU A 72 7.33 14.71 10.30
CA GLU A 72 5.98 14.80 9.72
C GLU A 72 6.02 14.86 8.19
N GLU A 73 6.94 15.66 7.64
CA GLU A 73 7.13 15.75 6.20
C GLU A 73 7.60 14.43 5.58
N TRP A 74 8.57 13.76 6.21
CA TRP A 74 9.00 12.42 5.80
C TRP A 74 7.88 11.38 5.92
N ASN A 75 7.03 11.47 6.94
CA ASN A 75 5.89 10.58 7.09
C ASN A 75 4.92 10.70 5.91
N ILE A 76 4.75 11.88 5.32
CA ILE A 76 3.91 12.04 4.12
C ILE A 76 4.53 11.28 2.94
N VAL A 77 5.83 11.48 2.70
CA VAL A 77 6.57 10.81 1.63
C VAL A 77 6.50 9.29 1.78
N PHE A 78 6.82 8.77 2.97
CA PHE A 78 6.78 7.34 3.23
C PHE A 78 5.37 6.77 3.18
N SER A 79 4.36 7.49 3.67
CA SER A 79 2.96 7.04 3.57
C SER A 79 2.52 6.88 2.11
N LEU A 80 2.90 7.81 1.24
CA LEU A 80 2.59 7.72 -0.19
C LEU A 80 3.31 6.54 -0.86
N LEU A 81 4.59 6.32 -0.53
CA LEU A 81 5.35 5.16 -1.03
C LEU A 81 4.80 3.84 -0.51
N CYS A 82 4.46 3.74 0.78
CA CYS A 82 3.86 2.56 1.38
C CYS A 82 2.48 2.26 0.78
N ALA A 83 1.67 3.28 0.53
CA ALA A 83 0.39 3.11 -0.16
C ALA A 83 0.56 2.64 -1.60
N ALA A 84 1.53 3.17 -2.34
CA ALA A 84 1.76 2.80 -3.73
C ALA A 84 2.42 1.42 -3.89
N GLY A 85 3.41 1.10 -3.05
CA GLY A 85 4.18 -0.14 -3.16
C GLY A 85 3.61 -1.32 -2.38
N ALA A 86 2.97 -1.07 -1.24
CA ALA A 86 2.46 -2.13 -0.35
C ALA A 86 0.93 -2.07 -0.14
N GLY A 87 0.23 -1.12 -0.77
CA GLY A 87 -1.20 -0.91 -0.52
C GLY A 87 -1.52 -0.44 0.91
N ALA A 88 -0.52 -0.02 1.68
CA ALA A 88 -0.69 0.38 3.07
C ALA A 88 -1.32 1.78 3.15
N TRP A 89 -2.65 1.82 3.21
CA TRP A 89 -3.40 3.07 3.24
C TRP A 89 -3.37 3.72 4.64
N PRO A 90 -3.06 5.03 4.76
CA PRO A 90 -3.07 5.72 6.05
C PRO A 90 -4.47 5.72 6.68
N LYS A 91 -4.56 5.51 8.00
CA LYS A 91 -5.83 5.53 8.75
C LYS A 91 -6.50 6.92 8.71
N ASP A 92 -5.69 7.97 8.64
CA ASP A 92 -6.13 9.39 8.68
C ASP A 92 -6.12 10.05 7.30
N ALA A 93 -6.16 9.25 6.23
CA ALA A 93 -6.16 9.74 4.84
C ALA A 93 -7.32 10.71 4.54
N ALA A 94 -8.50 10.46 5.14
CA ALA A 94 -9.71 11.24 4.94
C ALA A 94 -9.67 12.63 5.59
N THR A 95 -8.84 12.85 6.61
CA THR A 95 -8.74 14.13 7.34
C THR A 95 -7.81 15.13 6.64
N THR A 96 -7.71 15.08 5.31
CA THR A 96 -6.85 15.99 4.56
C THR A 96 -7.49 17.39 4.54
N THR A 97 -7.34 18.13 5.64
CA THR A 97 -7.64 19.55 5.72
C THR A 97 -6.53 20.29 4.97
N ILE A 98 -6.70 20.48 3.67
CA ILE A 98 -5.92 21.47 2.93
C ILE A 98 -6.31 22.81 3.57
N GLY A 99 -5.39 23.40 4.33
CA GLY A 99 -5.60 24.66 5.03
C GLY A 99 -5.80 25.82 4.06
N THR A 100 -6.95 25.88 3.42
CA THR A 100 -7.55 27.10 2.91
C THR A 100 -8.31 27.70 4.09
N ALA A 101 -7.88 28.86 4.56
CA ALA A 101 -8.64 29.66 5.50
C ALA A 101 -9.98 30.05 4.85
N SER A 102 -11.01 29.21 5.05
CA SER A 102 -12.38 29.51 4.70
C SER A 102 -13.26 28.84 5.74
N SER A 103 -13.67 29.62 6.74
CA SER A 103 -14.67 29.25 7.73
C SER A 103 -15.99 28.93 7.03
N ARG A 104 -16.30 27.65 6.80
CA ARG A 104 -17.66 27.20 6.48
C ARG A 104 -17.96 25.83 7.09
N SER A 105 -19.16 25.79 7.65
CA SER A 105 -19.78 24.82 8.55
C SER A 105 -19.77 23.36 8.10
N GLU A 106 -19.87 22.50 9.12
CA GLU A 106 -20.12 21.07 9.15
C GLU A 106 -21.19 20.59 8.14
N GLY A 107 -20.91 19.42 7.54
CA GLY A 107 -21.85 18.64 6.75
C GLY A 107 -21.46 17.16 6.85
N SER A 108 -22.28 16.39 7.55
CA SER A 108 -22.21 14.94 7.70
C SER A 108 -22.55 14.24 6.39
N GLU A 109 -21.75 13.27 5.98
CA GLU A 109 -22.22 12.14 5.17
C GLU A 109 -21.35 10.89 5.42
N ASP A 110 -22.05 9.87 5.91
CA ASP A 110 -21.67 8.47 6.08
C ASP A 110 -21.66 7.79 4.70
N GLU A 111 -20.53 7.18 4.32
CA GLU A 111 -20.54 6.15 3.27
C GLU A 111 -19.44 5.12 3.54
N SER A 112 -19.89 3.88 3.57
CA SER A 112 -19.25 2.71 4.14
C SER A 112 -18.46 1.99 3.05
N ASP A 113 -17.22 2.41 2.80
CA ASP A 113 -16.31 1.62 1.96
C ASP A 113 -15.58 0.55 2.80
N LYS A 114 -15.96 -0.71 2.57
CA LYS A 114 -15.42 -1.92 3.20
C LYS A 114 -13.89 -1.95 3.14
N ARG A 115 -13.29 -1.66 4.29
CA ARG A 115 -11.89 -1.90 4.63
C ARG A 115 -11.58 -3.41 4.62
N PRO A 116 -10.49 -3.88 4.01
CA PRO A 116 -9.99 -5.22 4.31
C PRO A 116 -9.35 -5.20 5.71
N THR A 117 -10.04 -5.76 6.70
CA THR A 117 -9.45 -6.13 7.99
C THR A 117 -8.72 -7.45 7.81
N SER A 118 -7.40 -7.45 7.99
CA SER A 118 -6.64 -8.68 8.23
C SER A 118 -7.09 -9.27 9.57
N VAL A 119 -8.05 -10.19 9.53
CA VAL A 119 -8.41 -11.01 10.68
C VAL A 119 -7.60 -12.29 10.64
N SER A 120 -6.94 -12.56 11.76
CA SER A 120 -6.10 -13.70 12.06
C SER A 120 -6.78 -15.03 11.75
N SER A 121 -6.06 -15.95 11.09
CA SER A 121 -6.44 -17.36 11.08
C SER A 121 -5.93 -18.01 12.37
N GLU A 122 -6.79 -18.05 13.39
CA GLU A 122 -6.64 -18.93 14.53
C GLU A 122 -7.12 -20.34 14.16
N SER A 123 -6.23 -21.30 14.42
CA SER A 123 -6.49 -22.74 14.41
C SER A 123 -7.61 -23.08 15.40
N GLU A 124 -8.43 -24.08 15.08
CA GLU A 124 -8.85 -25.19 15.95
C GLU A 124 -9.89 -26.07 15.22
N LEU A 125 -9.70 -27.39 15.34
CA LEU A 125 -10.49 -28.47 14.78
C LEU A 125 -11.73 -28.73 15.63
N SER A 126 -12.93 -28.85 15.04
CA SER A 126 -13.98 -29.76 15.54
C SER A 126 -15.15 -29.92 14.54
N HIS A 127 -15.27 -31.14 14.02
CA HIS A 127 -16.48 -31.88 13.60
C HIS A 127 -17.73 -31.15 13.07
N SER A 128 -18.10 -31.41 11.81
CA SER A 128 -19.17 -32.37 11.41
C SER A 128 -19.55 -32.18 9.92
N PRO A 129 -19.90 -33.26 9.19
CA PRO A 129 -19.72 -33.35 7.76
C PRO A 129 -21.00 -33.03 7.00
N GLN A 130 -20.92 -32.22 5.96
CA GLN A 130 -21.69 -32.46 4.75
C GLN A 130 -21.21 -31.58 3.59
N THR A 131 -20.94 -32.27 2.50
CA THR A 131 -20.98 -31.80 1.12
C THR A 131 -19.76 -31.03 0.57
N GLN A 132 -19.07 -31.79 -0.28
CA GLN A 132 -18.64 -31.40 -1.62
C GLN A 132 -17.20 -30.87 -1.78
N GLY A 133 -16.36 -31.81 -2.25
CA GLY A 133 -15.75 -31.61 -3.56
C GLY A 133 -14.25 -31.36 -3.54
N TRP A 134 -13.46 -32.40 -3.31
CA TRP A 134 -12.05 -32.40 -3.73
C TRP A 134 -11.74 -33.65 -4.53
N ILE A 135 -11.25 -33.39 -5.74
CA ILE A 135 -10.98 -34.35 -6.81
C ILE A 135 -9.83 -35.26 -6.41
N LEU A 136 -10.07 -36.57 -6.37
CA LEU A 136 -9.05 -37.59 -6.10
C LEU A 136 -8.30 -37.92 -7.40
N VAL A 137 -7.05 -37.46 -7.52
CA VAL A 137 -6.14 -37.89 -8.59
C VAL A 137 -5.55 -39.24 -8.19
N LYS A 138 -6.01 -40.30 -8.85
CA LYS A 138 -5.48 -41.66 -8.71
C LYS A 138 -4.15 -41.75 -9.46
N ASN A 139 -3.05 -41.89 -8.72
CA ASN A 139 -1.76 -42.28 -9.27
C ASN A 139 -1.48 -43.71 -8.82
N GLU A 140 -1.49 -44.67 -9.76
CA GLU A 140 -1.16 -46.06 -9.47
C GLU A 140 0.13 -46.48 -10.16
N GLY A 141 0.99 -47.08 -9.36
CA GLY A 141 2.30 -47.63 -9.71
C GLY A 141 3.23 -47.39 -8.52
N GLY A 142 3.47 -48.29 -7.57
CA GLY A 142 3.21 -49.72 -7.49
C GLY A 142 4.46 -50.36 -6.87
N ALA A 143 4.32 -50.88 -5.64
CA ALA A 143 5.20 -51.83 -4.94
C ALA A 143 6.63 -51.36 -4.55
N ALA A 144 7.26 -51.80 -3.45
CA ALA A 144 6.90 -52.53 -2.24
C ALA A 144 8.17 -52.61 -1.36
N SER A 145 7.99 -52.67 -0.03
CA SER A 145 8.92 -53.21 1.00
C SER A 145 10.34 -52.58 1.09
N GLU A 146 11.10 -52.55 2.18
CA GLU A 146 11.08 -53.23 3.48
C GLU A 146 12.01 -52.44 4.44
N SER A 147 11.82 -52.69 5.73
CA SER A 147 12.60 -52.39 6.94
C SER A 147 14.11 -52.09 6.82
N THR A 148 14.61 -51.18 7.68
CA THR A 148 15.80 -51.28 8.58
C THR A 148 16.19 -49.86 9.06
N GLU A 149 16.04 -49.54 10.35
CA GLU A 149 17.09 -49.65 11.39
C GLU A 149 18.34 -48.82 11.07
N LEU A 150 18.49 -47.63 11.67
CA LEU A 150 19.78 -46.96 11.78
C LEU A 150 19.91 -46.18 13.10
N ASP A 151 20.97 -46.59 13.79
CA ASP A 151 21.62 -46.13 15.01
C ASP A 151 21.80 -44.60 15.09
N MET A 152 21.61 -44.04 16.29
CA MET A 152 21.85 -42.62 16.59
C MET A 152 23.26 -42.49 17.15
N GLU A 153 24.25 -42.27 16.27
CA GLU A 153 25.60 -41.88 16.71
C GLU A 153 25.64 -40.36 16.93
N GLN A 154 25.79 -39.96 18.19
CA GLN A 154 26.05 -38.59 18.60
C GLN A 154 27.48 -38.19 18.25
N VAL A 155 27.65 -37.20 17.37
CA VAL A 155 28.92 -36.49 17.20
C VAL A 155 28.94 -35.28 18.14
N SER A 156 29.76 -35.41 19.19
CA SER A 156 30.10 -34.36 20.14
C SER A 156 30.98 -33.30 19.47
N LEU A 157 30.54 -32.05 19.53
CA LEU A 157 31.28 -30.88 19.05
C LEU A 157 32.44 -30.55 20.00
N ARG A 158 33.63 -30.37 19.42
CA ARG A 158 34.74 -29.61 20.02
C ARG A 158 35.23 -28.58 19.03
#